data_AF-A0A3P4APE3-F1
#
_entry.id   AF-A0A3P4APE3-F1
#
_cell.length_a   1.000
_cell.length_b   1.000
_cell.length_c   1.000
_cell.angle_alpha   90.00
_cell.angle_beta   90.00
_cell.angle_gamma   90.00
#
_symmetry.space_group_name_H-M   'P 1'
#
loop_
_entity.id
_entity.type
_entity.pdbx_description
1 polymer ?
#
loop_
_entity_poly.entity_id
_entity_poly.type
_entity_poly.pdbx_seq_one_letter_code
_entity_poly.pdbx_strand_id
1 'polypeptide(L)'
;MTTARRPRSKAGAWRSRAYTLSRTLHLYLSLLAFLTLLFFAVTGLTLNHPEWFGEKAPRKLSGTLPGAPYLEGEAVDWLRLAEDLRALGLRGRVADHGEAGEEVWISFRAPGYAADAQVNPNTGAYRMVVTDHGLVAVLNDLYPFMLIPSS
;
A
#
# COMPACT_ATOMS: atom_id res chain seq x y z
N MET A 1 40.44 -51.77 -56.85
CA MET A 1 39.08 -51.20 -56.67
C MET A 1 39.21 -49.90 -55.86
N THR A 2 39.14 -48.75 -56.51
CA THR A 2 39.19 -47.42 -55.88
C THR A 2 37.77 -46.88 -55.71
N THR A 3 37.27 -46.83 -54.48
CA THR A 3 35.98 -46.23 -54.15
C THR A 3 36.05 -44.70 -54.28
N ALA A 4 35.28 -44.14 -55.22
CA ALA A 4 35.16 -42.70 -55.41
C ALA A 4 34.39 -42.04 -54.24
N ARG A 5 35.02 -41.07 -53.57
CA ARG A 5 34.43 -40.30 -52.47
C ARG A 5 33.43 -39.28 -53.04
N ARG A 6 32.14 -39.48 -52.80
CA ARG A 6 31.06 -38.56 -53.20
C ARG A 6 31.23 -37.18 -52.54
N PRO A 7 31.12 -36.06 -53.29
CA PRO A 7 31.25 -34.73 -52.71
C PRO A 7 30.06 -34.42 -51.79
N ARG A 8 30.34 -34.08 -50.52
CA ARG A 8 29.32 -33.62 -49.56
C ARG A 8 28.73 -32.29 -50.06
N SER A 9 27.43 -32.26 -50.32
CA SER A 9 26.74 -31.07 -50.82
C SER A 9 26.75 -29.94 -49.78
N LYS A 10 27.12 -28.73 -50.21
CA LYS A 10 27.20 -27.52 -49.37
C LYS A 10 25.85 -27.14 -48.73
N ALA A 11 24.73 -27.56 -49.33
CA ALA A 11 23.37 -27.32 -48.84
C ALA A 11 23.09 -27.97 -47.46
N GLY A 12 23.68 -29.13 -47.18
CA GLY A 12 23.53 -29.79 -45.86
C GLY A 12 24.29 -29.06 -44.74
N ALA A 13 25.39 -28.37 -45.08
CA ALA A 13 26.18 -27.60 -44.12
C ALA A 13 25.48 -26.29 -43.69
N TRP A 14 24.67 -25.68 -44.57
CA TRP A 14 23.90 -24.48 -44.24
C TRP A 14 22.66 -24.79 -43.39
N ARG A 15 21.95 -25.88 -43.71
CA ARG A 15 20.79 -26.33 -42.91
C ARG A 15 21.18 -26.75 -41.50
N SER A 16 22.32 -27.43 -41.33
CA SER A 16 22.83 -27.81 -40.01
C SER A 16 23.28 -26.61 -39.17
N ARG A 17 23.87 -25.59 -39.80
CA ARG A 17 24.21 -24.30 -39.14
C ARG A 17 22.96 -23.54 -38.70
N ALA A 18 21.94 -23.45 -39.56
CA ALA A 18 20.67 -22.82 -39.24
C ALA A 18 19.95 -23.52 -38.07
N TYR A 19 19.96 -24.86 -38.05
CA TYR A 19 19.38 -25.64 -36.95
C TYR A 19 20.10 -25.41 -35.62
N THR A 20 21.44 -25.43 -35.65
CA THR A 20 22.25 -25.19 -34.44
C THR A 20 22.04 -23.76 -33.92
N LEU A 21 22.00 -22.77 -34.82
CA LEU A 21 21.73 -21.38 -34.47
C LEU A 21 20.32 -21.20 -33.88
N SER A 22 19.30 -21.80 -34.52
CA SER A 22 17.92 -21.77 -34.04
C SER A 22 17.79 -22.38 -32.64
N ARG A 23 18.46 -23.52 -32.38
CA ARG A 23 18.47 -24.16 -31.07
C ARG A 23 19.11 -23.26 -30.01
N THR A 24 20.25 -22.66 -30.33
CA THR A 24 20.97 -21.75 -29.43
C THR A 24 20.14 -20.49 -29.15
N LEU A 25 19.58 -19.86 -30.19
CA LEU A 25 18.69 -18.70 -30.02
C LEU A 25 17.48 -19.05 -29.16
N HIS A 26 16.83 -20.19 -29.41
CA HIS A 26 15.66 -20.60 -28.64
C HIS A 26 16.00 -20.73 -27.14
N LEU A 27 17.09 -21.41 -26.79
CA LEU A 27 17.53 -21.56 -25.41
C LEU A 27 17.79 -20.21 -24.72
N TYR A 28 18.54 -19.31 -25.37
CA TYR A 28 18.83 -18.00 -24.79
C TYR A 28 17.60 -17.10 -24.71
N LEU A 29 16.72 -17.14 -25.71
CA LEU A 29 15.51 -16.33 -25.73
C LEU A 29 14.50 -16.80 -24.69
N SER A 30 14.38 -18.12 -24.49
CA SER A 30 13.57 -18.69 -23.40
C SER A 30 14.13 -18.33 -22.02
N LEU A 31 15.46 -18.38 -21.84
CA LEU A 31 16.09 -17.99 -20.58
C LEU A 31 15.90 -16.48 -20.29
N LEU A 32 16.06 -15.64 -21.31
CA LEU A 32 15.84 -14.19 -21.21
C LEU A 32 14.39 -13.88 -20.86
N ALA A 33 13.42 -14.50 -21.55
CA ALA A 33 12.01 -14.33 -21.27
C ALA A 33 11.65 -14.77 -19.83
N PHE A 34 12.21 -15.89 -19.37
CA PHE A 34 12.03 -16.37 -18.01
C PHE A 34 12.62 -15.40 -16.96
N LEU A 35 13.83 -14.86 -17.20
CA LEU A 35 14.44 -13.87 -16.33
C LEU A 35 13.64 -12.56 -16.28
N THR A 36 13.12 -12.09 -17.42
CA THR A 36 12.26 -10.91 -17.46
C THR A 36 10.96 -11.14 -16.68
N LEU A 37 10.34 -12.32 -16.83
CA LEU A 37 9.17 -12.71 -16.04
C LEU A 37 9.48 -12.77 -14.55
N LEU A 38 10.63 -13.35 -14.17
CA LEU A 38 11.05 -13.42 -12.77
C LEU A 38 11.33 -12.03 -12.20
N PHE A 39 11.99 -11.16 -12.96
CA PHE A 39 12.23 -9.77 -12.56
C PHE A 39 10.92 -9.01 -12.37
N PHE A 40 9.97 -9.16 -13.29
CA PHE A 40 8.66 -8.54 -13.18
C PHE A 40 7.82 -9.14 -12.06
N ALA A 41 7.94 -10.45 -11.80
CA ALA A 41 7.30 -11.09 -10.66
C ALA A 41 7.88 -10.58 -9.34
N VAL A 42 9.20 -10.45 -9.22
CA VAL A 42 9.85 -9.93 -8.00
C VAL A 42 9.53 -8.46 -7.79
N THR A 43 9.67 -7.62 -8.82
CA THR A 43 9.37 -6.18 -8.71
C THR A 43 7.88 -5.91 -8.58
N GLY A 44 7.04 -6.65 -9.29
CA GLY A 44 5.59 -6.60 -9.18
C GLY A 44 5.10 -7.07 -7.82
N LEU A 45 5.63 -8.16 -7.28
CA LEU A 45 5.33 -8.61 -5.90
C LEU A 45 5.79 -7.59 -4.87
N THR A 46 6.95 -6.95 -5.09
CA THR A 46 7.50 -5.93 -4.19
C THR A 46 6.65 -4.67 -4.17
N LEU A 47 6.20 -4.19 -5.34
CA LEU A 47 5.44 -2.94 -5.46
C LEU A 47 3.93 -3.11 -5.27
N ASN A 48 3.39 -4.31 -5.50
CA ASN A 48 1.96 -4.55 -5.46
C ASN A 48 1.47 -5.08 -4.10
N HIS A 49 2.38 -5.50 -3.21
CA HIS A 49 2.04 -5.91 -1.84
C HIS A 49 2.77 -5.07 -0.76
N PRO A 50 2.58 -3.73 -0.70
CA PRO A 50 3.10 -2.91 0.41
C PRO A 50 2.60 -3.39 1.79
N GLU A 51 1.46 -4.10 1.84
CA GLU A 51 0.93 -4.74 3.04
C GLU A 51 1.81 -5.87 3.62
N TRP A 52 2.71 -6.46 2.82
CA TRP A 52 3.67 -7.47 3.31
C TRP A 52 4.92 -6.83 3.93
N PHE A 53 5.20 -5.55 3.60
CA PHE A 53 6.35 -4.79 4.10
C PHE A 53 6.05 -3.99 5.38
N GLY A 54 4.90 -4.21 6.01
CA GLY A 54 4.65 -3.78 7.38
C GLY A 54 3.78 -2.53 7.54
N GLU A 55 3.23 -1.97 6.46
CA GLU A 55 2.11 -1.04 6.60
C GLU A 55 0.86 -1.86 6.93
N LYS A 56 0.45 -1.81 8.20
CA LYS A 56 -0.84 -2.38 8.60
C LYS A 56 -1.90 -1.74 7.72
N ALA A 57 -2.56 -2.56 6.91
CA ALA A 57 -3.63 -2.09 6.04
C ALA A 57 -4.62 -1.22 6.85
N PRO A 58 -5.04 -0.06 6.31
CA PRO A 58 -5.90 0.86 7.04
C PRO A 58 -7.16 0.14 7.50
N ARG A 59 -7.39 0.14 8.82
CA ARG A 59 -8.54 -0.52 9.44
C ARG A 59 -9.76 0.36 9.19
N LYS A 60 -10.70 -0.15 8.37
CA LYS A 60 -11.99 0.48 8.14
C LYS A 60 -12.96 0.05 9.23
N LEU A 61 -13.52 1.03 9.94
CA LEU A 61 -14.56 0.81 10.94
C LEU A 61 -15.79 1.63 10.52
N SER A 62 -16.96 1.02 10.61
CA SER A 62 -18.23 1.67 10.31
C SER A 62 -19.22 1.33 11.40
N GLY A 63 -20.07 2.30 11.75
CA GLY A 63 -21.10 2.11 12.75
C GLY A 63 -22.01 3.31 12.85
N THR A 64 -22.76 3.37 13.94
CA THR A 64 -23.65 4.49 14.25
C THR A 64 -23.31 4.99 15.65
N LEU A 65 -23.06 6.28 15.78
CA LEU A 65 -22.87 6.91 17.07
C LEU A 65 -24.24 7.12 17.74
N PRO A 66 -24.39 6.79 19.02
CA PRO A 66 -25.66 6.94 19.74
C PRO A 66 -26.00 8.41 20.08
N GLY A 67 -25.06 9.35 19.91
CA GLY A 67 -25.21 10.74 20.32
C GLY A 67 -25.86 11.68 19.29
N ALA A 68 -26.31 11.15 18.15
CA ALA A 68 -26.98 11.93 17.11
C ALA A 68 -28.35 12.50 17.56
N PRO A 69 -28.79 13.66 17.04
CA PRO A 69 -28.10 14.50 16.05
C PRO A 69 -27.00 15.39 16.66
N TYR A 70 -25.95 15.64 15.88
CA TYR A 70 -24.81 16.50 16.25
C TYR A 70 -24.95 17.93 15.72
N LEU A 71 -26.19 18.40 15.58
CA LEU A 71 -26.51 19.71 15.04
C LEU A 71 -27.05 20.62 16.16
N GLU A 72 -26.37 21.72 16.41
CA GLU A 72 -26.90 22.86 17.18
C GLU A 72 -27.52 23.86 16.20
N GLY A 73 -28.75 23.57 15.76
CA GLY A 73 -29.42 24.36 14.72
C GLY A 73 -28.89 24.03 13.33
N GLU A 74 -28.31 25.01 12.64
CA GLU A 74 -27.62 24.81 11.33
C GLU A 74 -26.12 24.53 11.49
N ALA A 75 -25.56 24.68 12.69
CA ALA A 75 -24.14 24.47 12.94
C ALA A 75 -23.88 23.08 13.55
N VAL A 76 -22.74 22.49 13.19
CA VAL A 76 -22.30 21.19 13.72
C VAL A 76 -21.61 21.38 15.08
N ASP A 77 -22.01 20.60 16.08
CA ASP A 77 -21.32 20.52 17.36
C ASP A 77 -20.08 19.62 17.26
N TRP A 78 -18.98 20.23 16.82
CA TRP A 78 -17.68 19.58 16.64
C TRP A 78 -17.10 19.01 17.93
N LEU A 79 -17.37 19.66 19.06
CA LEU A 79 -16.80 19.26 20.35
C LEU A 79 -17.42 17.94 20.79
N ARG A 80 -18.74 17.86 20.77
CA ARG A 80 -19.47 16.64 21.15
C ARG A 80 -19.18 15.49 20.18
N LEU A 81 -19.11 15.78 18.88
CA LEU A 81 -18.75 14.78 17.87
C LEU A 81 -17.32 14.23 18.10
N ALA A 82 -16.36 15.11 18.39
CA ALA A 82 -14.98 14.70 18.64
C ALA A 82 -14.85 13.86 19.91
N GLU A 83 -15.60 14.15 20.98
CA GLU A 83 -15.60 13.35 22.21
C GLU A 83 -16.23 11.97 22.00
N ASP A 84 -17.36 11.88 21.29
CA ASP A 84 -18.00 10.59 20.98
C ASP A 84 -17.10 9.71 20.09
N LEU A 85 -16.41 10.33 19.13
CA LEU A 85 -15.40 9.63 18.32
C LEU A 85 -14.18 9.21 19.15
N ARG A 86 -13.78 10.01 20.15
CA ARG A 86 -12.71 9.64 21.09
C ARG A 86 -13.13 8.49 22.01
N ALA A 87 -14.41 8.40 22.39
CA ALA A 87 -14.95 7.29 23.17
C ALA A 87 -14.87 5.95 22.42
N LEU A 88 -14.78 5.96 21.09
CA LEU A 88 -14.50 4.76 20.28
C LEU A 88 -13.03 4.30 20.32
N GLY A 89 -12.17 5.01 21.05
CA GLY A 89 -10.76 4.66 21.23
C GLY A 89 -9.81 5.33 20.22
N LEU A 90 -10.25 6.37 19.52
CA LEU A 90 -9.38 7.17 18.66
C LEU A 90 -8.31 7.87 19.51
N ARG A 91 -7.07 7.87 18.99
CA ARG A 91 -5.90 8.50 19.63
C ARG A 91 -5.46 9.71 18.82
N GLY A 92 -4.86 10.69 19.48
CA GLY A 92 -4.30 11.87 18.81
C GLY A 92 -5.18 13.10 18.86
N ARG A 93 -4.65 14.18 18.28
CA ARG A 93 -5.29 15.49 18.26
C ARG A 93 -6.11 15.64 16.99
N VAL A 94 -7.23 16.37 17.08
CA VAL A 94 -7.97 16.81 15.90
C VAL A 94 -7.04 17.73 15.12
N ALA A 95 -6.60 17.27 13.96
CA ALA A 95 -5.72 18.03 13.08
C ALA A 95 -6.53 18.92 12.15
N ASP A 96 -7.66 18.41 11.68
CA ASP A 96 -8.50 19.10 10.70
C ASP A 96 -9.95 18.61 10.81
N HIS A 97 -10.89 19.49 10.47
CA HIS A 97 -12.33 19.21 10.47
C HIS A 97 -13.02 20.08 9.43
N GLY A 98 -14.09 19.57 8.85
CA GLY A 98 -14.86 20.33 7.89
C GLY A 98 -16.15 19.64 7.48
N GLU A 99 -16.92 20.37 6.68
CA GLU A 99 -18.22 19.94 6.20
C GLU A 99 -18.11 19.65 4.69
N ALA A 100 -18.70 18.54 4.25
CA ALA A 100 -18.72 18.10 2.87
C ALA A 100 -20.16 17.70 2.50
N GLY A 101 -20.98 18.69 2.16
CA GLY A 101 -22.39 18.49 1.85
C GLY A 101 -23.18 18.11 3.11
N GLU A 102 -23.76 16.91 3.13
CA GLU A 102 -24.53 16.38 4.26
C GLU A 102 -23.69 15.53 5.24
N GLU A 103 -22.40 15.34 4.95
CA GLU A 103 -21.47 14.63 5.82
C GLU A 103 -20.43 15.60 6.37
N VAL A 104 -19.99 15.33 7.60
CA VAL A 104 -18.90 16.04 8.26
C VAL A 104 -17.70 15.12 8.34
N TRP A 105 -16.50 15.68 8.25
CA TRP A 105 -15.28 14.90 8.35
C TRP A 105 -14.37 15.51 9.41
N ILE A 106 -13.64 14.63 10.10
CA ILE A 106 -12.71 15.00 11.16
C ILE A 106 -11.50 14.07 11.09
N SER A 107 -10.32 14.66 11.09
CA SER A 107 -9.05 13.98 10.94
C SER A 107 -8.26 14.06 12.24
N PHE A 108 -7.90 12.91 12.78
CA PHE A 108 -7.04 12.78 13.95
C PHE A 108 -5.63 12.39 13.51
N ARG A 109 -4.62 13.06 14.09
CA ARG A 109 -3.21 12.76 13.84
C ARG A 109 -2.47 12.55 15.16
N ALA A 110 -1.57 11.57 15.17
CA ALA A 110 -0.59 11.30 16.20
C ALA A 110 0.69 10.71 15.56
N PRO A 111 1.83 10.67 16.27
CA PRO A 111 3.05 10.07 15.75
C PRO A 111 2.82 8.62 15.28
N GLY A 112 2.99 8.37 13.98
CA GLY A 112 2.73 7.05 13.38
C GLY A 112 1.27 6.63 13.30
N TYR A 113 0.34 7.54 13.57
CA TYR A 113 -1.08 7.25 13.64
C TYR A 113 -1.91 8.32 12.93
N ALA A 114 -2.78 7.87 12.06
CA ALA A 114 -3.74 8.70 11.36
C ALA A 114 -5.12 8.05 11.49
N ALA A 115 -6.14 8.84 11.81
CA ALA A 115 -7.52 8.35 11.74
C ALA A 115 -8.40 9.42 11.11
N ASP A 116 -8.99 9.09 9.97
CA ASP A 116 -9.88 9.98 9.23
C ASP A 116 -11.31 9.44 9.38
N ALA A 117 -12.19 10.23 10.00
CA ALA A 117 -13.58 9.86 10.27
C ALA A 117 -14.54 10.74 9.47
N GLN A 118 -15.49 10.13 8.79
CA GLN A 118 -16.62 10.76 8.12
C GLN A 118 -17.88 10.38 8.87
N VAL A 119 -18.70 11.37 9.21
CA VAL A 119 -19.92 11.19 10.01
C VAL A 119 -21.06 11.93 9.35
N ASN A 120 -22.23 11.33 9.30
CA ASN A 120 -23.46 12.04 8.97
C ASN A 120 -24.04 12.62 10.27
N PRO A 121 -24.08 13.95 10.45
CA PRO A 121 -24.47 14.59 11.72
C PRO A 121 -25.96 14.39 12.03
N ASN A 122 -26.80 14.10 11.03
CA ASN A 122 -28.23 13.84 11.21
C ASN A 122 -28.51 12.44 11.77
N THR A 123 -27.81 11.43 11.25
CA THR A 123 -28.07 10.02 11.57
C THR A 123 -27.06 9.41 12.55
N GLY A 124 -25.91 10.06 12.75
CA GLY A 124 -24.79 9.53 13.51
C GLY A 124 -24.04 8.40 12.81
N ALA A 125 -24.40 8.06 11.57
CA ALA A 125 -23.70 7.04 10.81
C ALA A 125 -22.27 7.51 10.52
N TYR A 126 -21.27 6.71 10.89
CA TYR A 126 -19.87 7.04 10.67
C TYR A 126 -19.14 5.96 9.88
N ARG A 127 -18.16 6.40 9.11
CA ARG A 127 -17.12 5.58 8.49
C ARG A 127 -15.78 6.18 8.87
N MET A 128 -14.92 5.40 9.48
CA MET A 128 -13.56 5.84 9.82
C MET A 128 -12.52 4.89 9.24
N VAL A 129 -11.40 5.49 8.86
CA VAL A 129 -10.23 4.79 8.34
C VAL A 129 -9.09 5.08 9.31
N VAL A 130 -8.62 4.05 10.01
CA VAL A 130 -7.52 4.15 10.96
C VAL A 130 -6.27 3.54 10.34
N THR A 131 -5.25 4.35 10.14
CA THR A 131 -3.94 3.96 9.61
C THR A 131 -2.92 3.99 10.73
N ASP A 132 -2.40 2.82 11.10
CA ASP A 132 -1.37 2.63 12.12
C ASP A 132 -0.08 2.25 11.41
N HIS A 133 0.82 3.21 11.25
CA HIS A 133 2.18 2.97 10.76
C HIS A 133 2.98 2.39 11.93
N GLY A 134 2.76 1.11 12.21
CA GLY A 134 3.32 0.41 13.36
C GLY A 134 4.84 0.57 13.49
N LEU A 135 5.32 0.53 14.75
CA LEU A 135 6.70 0.50 15.30
C LEU A 135 7.78 1.44 14.73
N VAL A 136 7.79 1.82 13.46
CA VAL A 136 8.81 2.73 12.88
C VAL A 136 8.62 4.16 13.41
N ALA A 137 7.38 4.57 13.68
CA ALA A 137 7.11 5.87 14.33
C ALA A 137 7.44 5.89 15.83
N VAL A 138 7.26 4.76 16.53
CA VAL A 138 7.64 4.64 17.96
C VAL A 138 9.16 4.63 18.11
N LEU A 139 9.88 4.05 17.16
CA LEU A 139 11.35 4.10 17.12
C LEU A 139 11.88 5.51 16.78
N ASN A 140 11.12 6.33 16.05
CA ASN A 140 11.48 7.72 15.76
C ASN A 140 11.16 8.69 16.93
N ASP A 141 10.10 8.42 17.70
CA ASP A 141 9.73 9.24 18.88
C ASP A 141 10.60 8.94 20.12
N LEU A 142 11.51 7.97 20.03
CA LEU A 142 12.50 7.66 21.05
C LEU A 142 13.88 8.28 20.77
N TYR A 143 13.99 9.25 19.84
CA TYR A 143 15.16 10.13 19.88
C TYR A 143 15.02 11.03 21.12
N PRO A 144 15.84 10.80 22.14
CA PRO A 144 15.50 11.12 23.50
C PRO A 144 15.40 12.63 23.71
N PHE A 145 14.28 13.04 24.30
CA PHE A 145 14.08 14.22 25.14
C PHE A 145 15.01 14.19 26.39
N MET A 146 16.26 13.77 26.24
CA MET A 146 17.25 13.73 27.30
C MET A 146 18.21 14.89 27.14
N LEU A 147 17.74 16.11 27.44
CA LEU A 147 18.59 17.19 27.98
C LEU A 147 17.73 18.27 28.65
N ILE A 148 16.97 17.93 29.69
CA ILE A 148 16.75 18.80 30.89
C ILE A 148 16.55 17.80 32.06
N PRO A 149 17.36 17.81 33.15
CA PRO A 149 17.51 18.94 34.09
C PRO A 149 18.99 19.13 34.55
N SER A 150 19.46 20.12 35.29
CA SER A 150 18.93 21.04 36.29
C SER A 150 20.03 22.08 36.60
N SER A 151 19.69 23.36 36.75
CA SER A 151 20.17 24.28 37.80
C SER A 151 19.51 25.63 37.64
#